data_AF-A0A4V5MX69-F1
#
_entry.id   AF-A0A4V5MX69-F1
#
_cell.length_a   1.000
_cell.length_b   1.000
_cell.length_c   1.000
_cell.angle_alpha   90.00
_cell.angle_beta   90.00
_cell.angle_gamma   90.00
#
_symmetry.space_group_name_H-M   'P 1'
#
loop_
_entity.id
_entity.type
_entity.pdbx_description
1 polymer ?
#
loop_
_entity_poly.entity_id
_entity_poly.type
_entity_poly.pdbx_seq_one_letter_code
_entity_poly.pdbx_strand_id
1 'polypeptide(L)'
;MLVLPVIGIGDRRYMDGGLYDPLARGHDLVVAVSCLPYLNLDPKRVHPTTRAQQSNVTPALAELRAAGTRVETIEPNEEFRVLSADGRRLLDASRIGDAYAAGARLGAELHGTF
;
A
#
# COMPACT_ATOMS: atom_id res chain seq x y z
N MET A 1 13.26 2.99 -13.98
CA MET A 1 14.14 4.02 -13.37
C MET A 1 14.01 3.89 -11.87
N LEU A 2 15.13 3.73 -11.14
CA LEU A 2 15.12 3.82 -9.68
C LEU A 2 14.98 5.30 -9.31
N VAL A 3 14.06 5.62 -8.41
CA VAL A 3 13.83 7.00 -7.95
C VAL A 3 14.96 7.43 -7.01
N LEU A 4 15.50 6.48 -6.24
CA LEU A 4 16.57 6.71 -5.28
C LEU A 4 17.69 5.68 -5.43
N PRO A 5 18.96 6.02 -5.13
CA PRO A 5 20.05 5.07 -5.10
C PRO A 5 19.89 4.06 -3.94
N VAL A 6 20.55 2.91 -4.08
CA VAL A 6 20.70 1.94 -2.99
C VAL A 6 21.53 2.57 -1.87
N ILE A 7 21.08 2.43 -0.62
CA ILE A 7 21.75 3.00 0.55
C ILE A 7 22.60 1.91 1.22
N GLY A 8 23.86 2.23 1.54
CA GLY A 8 24.73 1.37 2.34
C GLY A 8 24.63 1.73 3.83
N ILE A 9 24.48 0.72 4.70
CA ILE A 9 24.57 0.88 6.16
C ILE A 9 25.43 -0.28 6.70
N GLY A 10 26.61 0.03 7.22
CA GLY A 10 27.64 -0.98 7.49
C GLY A 10 28.00 -1.76 6.23
N ASP A 11 28.09 -3.08 6.34
CA ASP A 11 28.40 -3.99 5.21
C ASP A 11 27.15 -4.40 4.40
N ARG A 12 26.01 -3.73 4.61
CA ARG A 12 24.73 -4.10 4.02
C ARG A 12 24.21 -3.01 3.08
N ARG A 13 23.46 -3.44 2.07
CA ARG A 13 22.82 -2.59 1.06
C ARG A 13 21.31 -2.67 1.16
N TYR A 14 20.65 -1.52 1.08
CA TYR A 14 19.23 -1.35 1.33
C TYR A 14 18.56 -0.63 0.16
N MET A 15 17.39 -1.12 -0.22
CA MET A 15 16.42 -0.43 -1.07
C MET A 15 15.13 -0.26 -0.28
N ASP A 16 14.17 0.47 -0.85
CA ASP A 16 12.83 0.58 -0.27
C ASP A 16 12.25 -0.81 0.08
N GLY A 17 11.81 -0.95 1.33
CA GLY A 17 11.34 -2.21 1.89
C GLY A 17 9.93 -2.60 1.46
N GLY A 18 9.17 -1.69 0.82
CA GLY A 18 7.80 -1.91 0.37
C GLY A 18 7.66 -3.00 -0.69
N LEU A 19 8.77 -3.51 -1.21
CA LEU A 19 8.83 -4.65 -2.12
C LEU A 19 8.98 -6.01 -1.43
N TYR A 20 9.40 -6.07 -0.15
CA TYR A 20 9.84 -7.32 0.47
C TYR A 20 8.96 -7.78 1.65
N ASP A 21 8.70 -6.93 2.64
CA ASP A 21 7.78 -7.23 3.74
C ASP A 21 7.18 -5.93 4.29
N PRO A 22 5.98 -5.52 3.82
CA PRO A 22 5.38 -4.27 4.24
C PRO A 22 4.51 -4.38 5.50
N LEU A 23 4.41 -5.55 6.14
CA LEU A 23 3.42 -5.79 7.19
C LEU A 23 4.01 -5.84 8.60
N ALA A 24 3.29 -5.24 9.55
CA ALA A 24 3.64 -5.30 10.97
C ALA A 24 3.22 -6.66 11.56
N ARG A 25 4.21 -7.51 11.90
CA ARG A 25 3.99 -8.83 12.51
C ARG A 25 3.98 -8.73 14.04
N GLY A 26 3.30 -9.66 14.71
CA GLY A 26 3.29 -9.78 16.18
C GLY A 26 2.27 -8.88 16.90
N HIS A 27 1.30 -8.34 16.17
CA HIS A 27 0.20 -7.55 16.73
C HIS A 27 -1.13 -8.31 16.69
N ASP A 28 -2.01 -8.03 17.64
CA ASP A 28 -3.36 -8.60 17.69
C ASP A 28 -4.27 -8.02 16.60
N LEU A 29 -4.05 -6.75 16.24
CA LEU A 29 -4.73 -6.02 15.15
C LEU A 29 -3.70 -5.40 14.22
N VAL A 30 -3.89 -5.60 12.92
CA VAL A 30 -3.15 -4.94 11.85
C VAL A 30 -4.13 -4.22 10.93
N VAL A 31 -3.97 -2.91 10.77
CA VAL A 31 -4.67 -2.11 9.77
C VAL A 31 -3.71 -1.85 8.61
N ALA A 32 -3.90 -2.58 7.51
CA ALA A 32 -3.09 -2.44 6.31
C ALA A 32 -3.72 -1.40 5.37
N VAL A 33 -3.07 -0.24 5.24
CA VAL A 33 -3.52 0.87 4.40
C VAL A 33 -2.74 0.89 3.10
N SER A 34 -3.44 1.05 1.98
CA SER A 34 -2.83 1.09 0.66
C SER A 34 -3.23 2.30 -0.16
N CYS A 35 -2.27 2.82 -0.93
CA CYS A 35 -2.51 3.76 -2.03
C CYS A 35 -2.66 3.06 -3.40
N LEU A 36 -2.49 1.74 -3.45
CA LEU A 36 -2.65 0.90 -4.62
C LEU A 36 -3.70 -0.19 -4.36
N PRO A 37 -4.61 -0.48 -5.29
CA PRO A 37 -5.46 -1.65 -5.15
C PRO A 37 -4.59 -2.91 -5.06
N TYR A 38 -4.83 -3.77 -4.07
CA TYR A 38 -4.17 -5.07 -3.89
C TYR A 38 -5.14 -6.22 -4.12
N LEU A 39 -6.45 -5.99 -3.95
CA LEU A 39 -7.48 -7.00 -4.09
C LEU A 39 -8.17 -6.88 -5.46
N ASN A 40 -8.43 -8.03 -6.08
CA ASN A 40 -9.28 -8.17 -7.28
C ASN A 40 -8.87 -7.35 -8.53
N LEU A 41 -7.58 -7.13 -8.72
CA LEU A 41 -7.07 -6.53 -9.96
C LEU A 41 -7.00 -7.53 -11.11
N ASP A 42 -7.38 -7.08 -12.31
CA ASP A 42 -7.06 -7.81 -13.54
C ASP A 42 -5.55 -7.66 -13.81
N PRO A 43 -4.74 -8.73 -13.65
CA PRO A 43 -3.28 -8.66 -13.77
C PRO A 43 -2.81 -8.23 -15.17
N LYS A 44 -3.68 -8.24 -16.18
CA LYS A 44 -3.39 -7.76 -17.54
C LYS A 44 -3.60 -6.25 -17.70
N ARG A 45 -4.27 -5.60 -16.74
CA ARG A 45 -4.62 -4.18 -16.78
C ARG A 45 -3.85 -3.33 -15.76
N VAL A 46 -3.14 -3.96 -14.83
CA VAL A 46 -2.29 -3.26 -13.87
C VAL A 46 -0.84 -3.17 -14.28
N HIS A 47 -0.21 -2.10 -13.82
CA HIS A 47 1.21 -1.87 -14.02
C HIS A 47 2.04 -3.01 -13.36
N PRO A 48 3.16 -3.45 -13.97
CA PRO A 48 3.96 -4.56 -13.44
C PRO A 48 4.41 -4.42 -11.98
N THR A 49 4.66 -3.19 -11.52
CA THR A 49 5.05 -2.93 -10.11
C THR A 49 3.90 -3.18 -9.15
N THR A 50 2.67 -2.76 -9.49
CA THR A 50 1.47 -3.05 -8.70
C THR A 50 1.22 -4.54 -8.62
N ARG A 51 1.45 -5.26 -9.74
CA ARG A 51 1.36 -6.73 -9.79
C ARG A 51 2.38 -7.41 -8.86
N ALA A 52 3.62 -6.93 -8.84
CA ALA A 52 4.67 -7.46 -7.98
C ALA A 52 4.41 -7.18 -6.49
N GLN A 53 3.87 -6.02 -6.16
CA GLN A 53 3.44 -5.73 -4.78
C GLN A 53 2.26 -6.62 -4.37
N GLN A 54 1.27 -6.80 -5.25
CA GLN A 54 0.13 -7.68 -5.00
C GLN A 54 0.55 -9.12 -4.70
N SER A 55 1.53 -9.67 -5.44
CA SER A 55 2.02 -11.04 -5.22
C SER A 55 2.70 -11.23 -3.86
N ASN A 56 3.19 -10.15 -3.24
CA ASN A 56 3.89 -10.20 -1.97
C ASN A 56 2.95 -9.91 -0.78
N VAL A 57 2.03 -8.94 -0.95
CA VAL A 57 1.13 -8.50 0.12
C VAL A 57 -0.01 -9.49 0.37
N THR A 58 -0.61 -10.04 -0.70
CA THR A 58 -1.78 -10.94 -0.55
C THR A 58 -1.47 -12.18 0.31
N PRO A 59 -0.38 -12.93 0.05
CA PRO A 59 -0.01 -14.07 0.89
C PRO A 59 0.34 -13.64 2.32
N ALA A 60 1.05 -12.53 2.50
CA ALA A 60 1.45 -12.07 3.84
C ALA A 60 0.24 -11.66 4.70
N LEU A 61 -0.78 -11.01 4.12
CA LEU A 61 -2.05 -10.74 4.82
C LEU A 61 -2.80 -12.03 5.17
N ALA A 62 -2.74 -13.05 4.30
CA ALA A 62 -3.34 -14.36 4.58
C ALA A 62 -2.61 -15.09 5.72
N GLU A 63 -1.28 -15.04 5.76
CA GLU A 63 -0.46 -15.58 6.85
C GLU A 63 -0.82 -14.94 8.19
N LEU A 64 -0.94 -13.61 8.25
CA LEU A 64 -1.34 -12.92 9.48
C LEU A 64 -2.71 -13.38 9.98
N ARG A 65 -3.70 -13.48 9.08
CA ARG A 65 -5.03 -13.97 9.43
C ARG A 65 -4.99 -15.42 9.93
N ALA A 66 -4.21 -16.27 9.28
CA ALA A 66 -4.03 -17.67 9.68
C ALA A 66 -3.34 -17.80 11.05
N ALA A 67 -2.47 -16.86 11.40
CA ALA A 67 -1.82 -16.77 12.71
C ALA A 67 -2.74 -16.21 13.82
N GLY A 68 -3.99 -15.86 13.51
CA GLY A 68 -4.96 -15.32 14.47
C GLY A 68 -4.94 -13.80 14.62
N THR A 69 -4.12 -13.08 13.85
CA THR A 69 -4.15 -11.62 13.82
C THR A 69 -5.44 -11.15 13.15
N ARG A 70 -6.13 -10.20 13.77
CA ARG A 70 -7.22 -9.46 13.12
C ARG A 70 -6.60 -8.52 12.08
N VAL A 71 -6.97 -8.70 10.82
CA VAL A 71 -6.45 -7.89 9.71
C VAL A 71 -7.58 -7.10 9.07
N GLU A 72 -7.47 -5.78 9.12
CA GLU A 72 -8.32 -4.83 8.42
C GLU A 72 -7.53 -4.22 7.26
N THR A 73 -8.19 -3.98 6.14
CA THR A 73 -7.57 -3.45 4.93
C THR A 73 -8.31 -2.21 4.47
N ILE A 74 -7.58 -1.12 4.26
CA ILE A 74 -8.09 0.10 3.65
C ILE A 74 -7.46 0.21 2.26
N GLU A 75 -8.27 0.02 1.23
CA GLU A 75 -7.88 0.13 -0.17
C GLU A 75 -8.33 1.45 -0.78
N PRO A 76 -7.62 1.97 -1.80
CA PRO A 76 -8.01 3.23 -2.42
C PRO A 76 -9.41 3.11 -3.05
N ASN A 77 -10.31 4.01 -2.65
CA ASN A 77 -11.63 4.15 -3.26
C ASN A 77 -11.54 4.82 -4.64
N GLU A 78 -12.69 4.95 -5.32
CA GLU A 78 -12.74 5.53 -6.67
C GLU A 78 -12.16 6.96 -6.71
N GLU A 79 -12.44 7.78 -5.70
CA GLU A 79 -11.89 9.14 -5.58
C GLU A 79 -10.36 9.12 -5.62
N PHE A 80 -9.72 8.30 -4.79
CA PHE A 80 -8.27 8.21 -4.73
C PHE A 80 -7.67 7.62 -6.02
N ARG A 81 -8.38 6.67 -6.66
CA ARG A 81 -7.95 6.07 -7.93
C ARG A 81 -7.95 7.10 -9.07
N VAL A 82 -8.98 7.95 -9.16
CA VAL A 82 -9.02 9.07 -10.12
C VAL A 82 -7.90 10.08 -9.83
N LEU A 83 -7.73 10.45 -8.56
CA LEU A 83 -6.71 11.43 -8.16
C LEU A 83 -5.28 10.96 -8.52
N SER A 84 -4.97 9.70 -8.22
CA SER A 84 -3.66 9.08 -8.47
C SER A 84 -3.47 8.61 -9.91
N ALA A 85 -4.51 8.69 -10.75
CA ALA A 85 -4.57 8.08 -12.08
C ALA A 85 -4.13 6.61 -12.06
N ASP A 86 -4.77 5.81 -11.18
CA ASP A 86 -4.43 4.42 -10.87
C ASP A 86 -2.92 4.23 -10.59
N GLY A 87 -2.36 5.10 -9.75
CA GLY A 87 -0.96 5.04 -9.32
C GLY A 87 0.07 5.65 -10.27
N ARG A 88 -0.34 6.23 -11.41
CA ARG A 88 0.60 6.89 -12.34
C ARG A 88 1.11 8.25 -11.83
N ARG A 89 0.43 8.84 -10.85
CA ARG A 89 0.74 10.17 -10.28
C ARG A 89 1.19 10.12 -8.83
N LEU A 90 1.73 8.99 -8.36
CA LEU A 90 2.18 8.85 -6.95
C LEU A 90 3.29 9.83 -6.56
N LEU A 91 4.06 10.33 -7.53
CA LEU A 91 5.14 11.30 -7.32
C LEU A 91 4.74 12.74 -7.68
N ASP A 92 3.46 13.00 -7.98
CA ASP A 92 2.96 14.34 -8.30
C ASP A 92 2.71 15.15 -7.02
N ALA A 93 3.73 15.92 -6.60
CA ALA A 93 3.68 16.71 -5.38
C ALA A 93 2.57 17.77 -5.37
N SER A 94 2.04 18.17 -6.53
CA SER A 94 0.93 19.12 -6.61
C SER A 94 -0.39 18.58 -6.01
N ARG A 95 -0.47 17.27 -5.78
CA ARG A 95 -1.68 16.55 -5.33
C ARG A 95 -1.67 16.15 -3.86
N ILE A 96 -0.61 16.48 -3.12
CA ILE A 96 -0.42 16.02 -1.73
C ILE A 96 -1.61 16.39 -0.84
N GLY A 97 -2.09 17.64 -0.92
CA GLY A 97 -3.23 18.10 -0.13
C GLY A 97 -4.52 17.33 -0.43
N ASP A 98 -4.83 17.16 -1.72
CA ASP A 98 -6.02 16.42 -2.16
C ASP A 98 -5.93 14.93 -1.76
N ALA A 99 -4.74 14.33 -1.89
CA ALA A 99 -4.51 12.94 -1.54
C ALA A 99 -4.68 12.68 -0.04
N TYR A 100 -4.16 13.58 0.79
CA TYR A 100 -4.35 13.54 2.24
C TYR A 100 -5.85 13.65 2.59
N ALA A 101 -6.55 14.61 2.00
CA ALA A 101 -7.96 14.84 2.28
C ALA A 101 -8.84 13.65 1.87
N ALA A 102 -8.55 13.03 0.71
CA ALA A 102 -9.24 11.82 0.26
C ALA A 102 -9.00 10.63 1.21
N GLY A 103 -7.75 10.43 1.65
CA GLY A 103 -7.42 9.39 2.63
C GLY A 103 -8.11 9.58 3.98
N ALA A 104 -8.18 10.82 4.48
CA ALA A 104 -8.86 11.14 5.73
C ALA A 104 -10.38 10.87 5.65
N ARG A 105 -11.02 11.24 4.54
CA ARG A 105 -12.45 10.93 4.29
C ARG A 105 -12.70 9.43 4.27
N LEU A 106 -11.89 8.68 3.52
CA LEU A 106 -12.01 7.23 3.42
C LEU A 106 -11.85 6.55 4.79
N GLY A 107 -10.85 6.98 5.58
CA GLY A 107 -10.67 6.47 6.95
C GLY A 107 -11.90 6.73 7.82
N ALA A 108 -12.47 7.94 7.74
CA ALA A 108 -13.67 8.31 8.49
C ALA A 108 -14.92 7.52 8.06
N GLU A 109 -15.09 7.26 6.75
CA GLU A 109 -16.20 6.45 6.22
C GLU A 109 -16.16 5.01 6.71
N LEU A 110 -14.97 4.41 6.80
CA LEU A 110 -14.81 3.00 7.16
C LEU A 110 -14.81 2.75 8.67
N HIS A 111 -14.31 3.69 9.47
CA HIS A 111 -14.02 3.46 10.89
C HIS A 111 -14.49 4.57 11.84
N GLY A 112 -15.10 5.65 11.33
CA GLY A 112 -15.39 6.85 12.11
C GLY A 112 -14.15 7.75 12.28
N THR A 113 -14.31 8.91 12.92
CA THR A 113 -13.19 9.80 13.26
C THR A 113 -12.31 9.12 14.32
N PHE A 114 -11.02 8.94 14.02
CA PHE A 114 -10.00 8.56 15.01
C PHE A 114 -9.77 9.67 16.04
#